data_AF-A0A183J0Y7-F1
#
_entry.id   AF-A0A183J0Y7-F1
#
_cell.length_a   1.000
_cell.length_b   1.000
_cell.length_c   1.000
_cell.angle_alpha   90.00
_cell.angle_beta   90.00
_cell.angle_gamma   90.00
#
_symmetry.space_group_name_H-M   'P 1'
#
loop_
_entity.id
_entity.type
_entity.pdbx_description
1 polymer ?
#
loop_
_entity_poly.entity_id
_entity_poly.type
_entity_poly.pdbx_seq_one_letter_code
_entity_poly.pdbx_strand_id
1 'polypeptide(L)'
;MDFRCILGQVLSSHVAGKVMMKSYLSGMPECKFGINDKLTMNTRMKSAGEETIKNSRASVVIDDCQFHQCVKLSKFETEHAISFIPPDGEFELMRYRTTKDIQLPFRVIPLVREVGRTKMEVKVVVKSNFKPVLLAQKIEVRIPTPLNTAGVQLICMKGKAKYKASENAIVWKMKRIAGMKESQISAEIDLLPTSDKKKWNRPPISMNFEVPFAPSGLKVRYLKVFEAKLNYSDQDVIKWVRYIGRSGLYETRC
;
A
#
# COMPACT_ATOMS: atom_id res chain seq x y z
N MET A 1 -1.87 0.62 -4.42
CA MET A 1 -2.90 0.00 -3.57
C MET A 1 -4.13 0.85 -3.67
N ASP A 2 -5.23 0.23 -4.07
CA ASP A 2 -6.50 0.92 -4.23
C ASP A 2 -7.46 0.47 -3.13
N PHE A 3 -8.13 1.43 -2.53
CA PHE A 3 -8.99 1.29 -1.38
C PHE A 3 -10.11 2.32 -1.43
N ARG A 4 -11.34 1.85 -1.20
CA ARG A 4 -12.51 2.71 -1.01
C ARG A 4 -13.28 2.26 0.22
N CYS A 5 -13.68 3.19 1.07
CA CYS A 5 -14.58 2.91 2.18
C CYS A 5 -15.65 4.00 2.36
N ILE A 6 -16.73 3.63 3.05
CA ILE A 6 -17.77 4.53 3.52
C ILE A 6 -18.05 4.22 4.99
N LEU A 7 -18.04 5.23 5.85
CA LEU A 7 -18.29 5.09 7.29
C LEU A 7 -17.44 3.99 7.97
N GLY A 8 -16.22 3.76 7.46
CA GLY A 8 -15.31 2.71 7.96
C GLY A 8 -15.54 1.32 7.40
N GLN A 9 -16.61 1.08 6.64
CA GLN A 9 -16.82 -0.18 5.91
C GLN A 9 -16.04 -0.16 4.58
N VAL A 10 -15.19 -1.17 4.39
CA VAL A 10 -14.42 -1.34 3.15
C VAL A 10 -15.36 -1.74 2.01
N LEU A 11 -15.42 -0.93 0.96
CA LEU A 11 -16.20 -1.18 -0.25
C LEU A 11 -15.39 -1.95 -1.29
N SER A 12 -14.11 -1.63 -1.41
CA SER A 12 -13.18 -2.25 -2.36
C SER A 12 -11.77 -2.10 -1.82
N SER A 13 -10.97 -3.16 -1.91
CA SER A 13 -9.54 -3.13 -1.59
C SER A 13 -8.80 -4.08 -2.53
N HIS A 14 -7.81 -3.59 -3.24
CA HIS A 14 -6.92 -4.44 -4.03
C HIS A 14 -5.51 -3.86 -4.13
N VAL A 15 -4.53 -4.74 -4.26
CA VAL A 15 -3.12 -4.40 -4.44
C VAL A 15 -2.65 -5.01 -5.74
N ALA A 16 -2.28 -4.16 -6.70
CA ALA A 16 -1.42 -4.54 -7.80
C ALA A 16 0.04 -4.37 -7.36
N GLY A 17 0.82 -5.43 -7.46
CA GLY A 17 2.24 -5.47 -7.10
C GLY A 17 3.10 -5.95 -8.25
N LYS A 18 4.38 -5.60 -8.20
CA LYS A 18 5.40 -6.13 -9.10
C LYS A 18 6.70 -6.36 -8.35
N VAL A 19 7.47 -7.34 -8.80
CA VAL A 19 8.81 -7.64 -8.29
C VAL A 19 9.79 -7.24 -9.39
N MET A 20 10.51 -6.14 -9.14
CA MET A 20 11.64 -5.72 -9.98
C MET A 20 12.91 -6.38 -9.43
N MET A 21 13.69 -7.00 -10.30
CA MET A 21 14.98 -7.59 -9.96
C MET A 21 16.09 -6.83 -10.68
N LYS A 22 17.15 -6.50 -9.93
CA LYS A 22 18.42 -6.03 -10.49
C LYS A 22 19.44 -7.13 -10.27
N SER A 23 19.82 -7.81 -11.34
CA SER A 23 20.77 -8.92 -11.34
C SER A 23 22.11 -8.43 -11.84
N TYR A 24 23.17 -8.72 -11.10
CA TYR A 24 24.56 -8.49 -11.50
C TYR A 24 25.33 -9.76 -11.10
N LEU A 25 25.05 -10.84 -11.81
CA LEU A 25 25.57 -12.18 -11.52
C LEU A 25 26.43 -12.65 -12.68
N SER A 26 27.58 -13.22 -12.38
CA SER A 26 28.48 -13.77 -13.41
C SER A 26 27.91 -15.06 -13.99
N GLY A 27 27.99 -15.24 -15.31
CA GLY A 27 27.59 -16.50 -15.97
C GLY A 27 26.09 -16.56 -16.28
N MET A 28 25.50 -17.75 -16.07
CA MET A 28 24.09 -18.03 -16.35
C MET A 28 23.47 -18.83 -15.19
N PRO A 29 23.40 -18.25 -13.97
CA PRO A 29 22.96 -18.97 -12.80
C PRO A 29 21.46 -19.30 -12.86
N GLU A 30 21.08 -20.50 -12.41
CA GLU A 30 19.68 -20.81 -12.11
C GLU A 30 19.31 -20.20 -10.75
N CYS A 31 18.28 -19.37 -10.73
CA CYS A 31 17.76 -18.72 -9.54
C CYS A 31 16.43 -19.36 -9.11
N LYS A 32 16.22 -19.49 -7.79
CA LYS A 32 14.94 -19.87 -7.19
C LYS A 32 14.45 -18.79 -6.23
N PHE A 33 13.31 -18.20 -6.53
CA PHE A 33 12.70 -17.13 -5.73
C PHE A 33 11.49 -17.67 -4.95
N GLY A 34 11.52 -17.45 -3.64
CA GLY A 34 10.49 -17.91 -2.71
C GLY A 34 9.78 -16.76 -2.01
N ILE A 35 8.45 -16.81 -2.03
CA ILE A 35 7.57 -15.87 -1.31
C ILE A 35 6.75 -16.61 -0.24
N ASN A 36 6.10 -15.86 0.64
CA ASN A 36 5.19 -16.39 1.66
C ASN A 36 3.79 -16.73 1.12
N ASP A 37 3.70 -17.41 -0.03
CA ASP A 37 2.41 -17.79 -0.60
C ASP A 37 1.71 -18.88 0.24
N LYS A 38 0.41 -18.70 0.49
CA LYS A 38 -0.42 -19.56 1.33
C LYS A 38 -0.48 -21.00 0.82
N LEU A 39 -0.52 -21.19 -0.50
CA LEU A 39 -0.52 -22.52 -1.11
C LEU A 39 0.78 -23.27 -0.78
N THR A 40 1.93 -22.63 -0.98
CA THR A 40 3.24 -23.20 -0.66
C THR A 40 3.42 -23.46 0.83
N MET A 41 2.87 -22.60 1.71
CA MET A 41 2.94 -22.82 3.16
C MET A 41 2.13 -24.06 3.58
N ASN A 42 0.92 -24.23 3.05
CA ASN A 42 0.04 -25.33 3.41
C ASN A 42 0.59 -26.69 2.97
N THR A 43 1.20 -26.78 1.78
CA THR A 43 1.81 -28.03 1.29
C THR A 43 2.98 -28.47 2.18
N ARG A 44 3.83 -27.53 2.63
CA ARG A 44 4.94 -27.85 3.54
C ARG A 44 4.51 -28.21 4.95
N MET A 45 3.43 -27.62 5.46
CA MET A 45 2.89 -27.98 6.79
C MET A 45 2.33 -29.40 6.81
N LYS A 46 1.73 -29.87 5.70
CA LYS A 46 1.28 -31.27 5.58
C LYS A 46 2.45 -32.27 5.57
N SER A 47 3.61 -31.88 5.07
CA SER A 47 4.81 -32.74 5.02
C SER A 47 5.57 -32.83 6.35
N ALA A 48 5.34 -31.88 7.27
CA ALA A 48 6.17 -31.70 8.47
C ALA A 48 5.48 -32.12 9.79
N GLY A 49 4.23 -32.60 9.77
CA GLY A 49 3.58 -33.20 10.94
C GLY A 49 3.39 -32.31 12.18
N GLU A 50 3.66 -31.00 12.11
CA GLU A 50 3.53 -30.09 13.25
C GLU A 50 2.19 -29.34 13.25
N GLU A 51 1.27 -29.76 14.12
CA GLU A 51 -0.03 -29.10 14.38
C GLU A 51 0.04 -27.91 15.35
N THR A 52 1.21 -27.45 15.76
CA THR A 52 1.35 -26.41 16.78
C THR A 52 2.05 -25.16 16.25
N ILE A 53 1.23 -24.11 16.04
CA ILE A 53 1.48 -22.64 16.03
C ILE A 53 0.63 -22.01 14.92
N LYS A 54 -0.68 -21.84 15.19
CA LYS A 54 -1.62 -21.07 14.34
C LYS A 54 -1.42 -19.55 14.40
N ASN A 55 -0.42 -19.05 15.13
CA ASN A 55 -0.13 -17.63 15.26
C ASN A 55 1.26 -17.31 14.69
N SER A 56 1.33 -16.68 13.50
CA SER A 56 2.29 -15.59 13.16
C SER A 56 2.90 -15.58 11.75
N ARG A 57 2.73 -16.61 10.89
CA ARG A 57 3.20 -16.52 9.50
C ARG A 57 2.09 -16.08 8.57
N ALA A 58 1.86 -14.76 8.54
CA ALA A 58 1.01 -14.12 7.54
C ALA A 58 1.44 -14.59 6.14
N SER A 59 0.59 -15.39 5.50
CA SER A 59 0.77 -15.84 4.12
C SER A 59 -0.01 -14.91 3.21
N VAL A 60 0.57 -14.59 2.05
CA VAL A 60 -0.12 -13.79 1.04
C VAL A 60 -1.01 -14.72 0.22
N VAL A 61 -2.22 -14.26 -0.08
CA VAL A 61 -3.10 -14.90 -1.06
C VAL A 61 -2.99 -14.10 -2.35
N ILE A 62 -2.43 -14.72 -3.39
CA ILE A 62 -2.32 -14.10 -4.72
C ILE A 62 -3.52 -14.55 -5.54
N ASP A 63 -4.23 -13.59 -6.14
CA ASP A 63 -5.40 -13.89 -6.97
C ASP A 63 -4.96 -14.30 -8.38
N ASP A 64 -4.07 -13.51 -8.97
CA ASP A 64 -3.44 -13.77 -10.27
C ASP A 64 -2.01 -13.26 -10.29
N CYS A 65 -1.18 -13.88 -11.12
CA CYS A 65 0.20 -13.45 -11.35
C CYS A 65 0.64 -13.71 -12.79
N GLN A 66 1.57 -12.88 -13.23
CA GLN A 66 2.23 -12.96 -14.53
C GLN A 66 3.73 -12.97 -14.31
N PHE A 67 4.44 -13.77 -15.08
CA PHE A 67 5.87 -13.95 -14.94
C PHE A 67 6.63 -13.46 -16.17
N HIS A 68 7.88 -13.07 -15.97
CA HIS A 68 8.81 -12.87 -17.07
C HIS A 68 9.04 -14.18 -17.84
N GLN A 69 9.35 -14.08 -19.13
CA GLN A 69 9.63 -15.23 -20.01
C GLN A 69 10.80 -16.13 -19.55
N CYS A 70 11.66 -15.63 -18.65
CA CYS A 70 12.76 -16.42 -18.10
C CYS A 70 12.32 -17.42 -17.01
N VAL A 71 11.06 -17.36 -16.57
CA VAL A 71 10.52 -18.23 -15.53
C VAL A 71 10.03 -19.55 -16.12
N LYS A 72 10.45 -20.67 -15.51
CA LYS A 72 10.04 -22.02 -15.86
C LYS A 72 8.67 -22.33 -15.23
N LEU A 73 7.58 -22.07 -15.96
CA LEU A 73 6.20 -22.24 -15.47
C LEU A 73 5.88 -23.66 -14.98
N SER A 74 6.42 -24.69 -15.64
CA SER A 74 6.23 -26.10 -15.25
C SER A 74 6.67 -26.40 -13.82
N LYS A 75 7.72 -25.75 -13.32
CA LYS A 75 8.18 -25.89 -11.92
C LYS A 75 7.30 -25.11 -10.94
N PHE A 76 6.64 -24.04 -11.39
CA PHE A 76 5.74 -23.28 -10.54
C PHE A 76 4.43 -24.04 -10.31
N GLU A 77 3.89 -24.71 -11.32
CA GLU A 77 2.66 -25.51 -11.19
C GLU A 77 2.81 -26.71 -10.25
N THR A 78 3.98 -27.36 -10.25
CA THR A 78 4.24 -28.56 -9.45
C THR A 78 4.81 -28.27 -8.06
N GLU A 79 5.78 -27.34 -7.96
CA GLU A 79 6.51 -27.07 -6.72
C GLU A 79 6.11 -25.75 -6.04
N HIS A 80 5.26 -24.94 -6.69
CA HIS A 80 5.00 -23.53 -6.31
C HIS A 80 6.30 -22.74 -6.10
N ALA A 81 7.33 -23.05 -6.89
CA ALA A 81 8.65 -22.44 -6.81
C ALA A 81 8.96 -21.67 -8.11
N ILE A 82 9.30 -20.39 -7.98
CA ILE A 82 9.64 -19.54 -9.13
C ILE A 82 11.11 -19.79 -9.47
N SER A 83 11.36 -20.60 -10.50
CA SER A 83 12.72 -20.93 -10.98
C SER A 83 12.99 -20.25 -12.32
N PHE A 84 14.14 -19.60 -12.49
CA PHE A 84 14.46 -18.81 -13.68
C PHE A 84 15.96 -18.62 -13.86
N ILE A 85 16.41 -18.25 -15.05
CA ILE A 85 17.76 -17.71 -15.29
C ILE A 85 17.60 -16.21 -15.53
N PRO A 86 18.10 -15.33 -14.64
CA PRO A 86 17.85 -13.89 -14.76
C PRO A 86 18.58 -13.29 -15.98
N PRO A 87 17.92 -12.41 -16.75
CA PRO A 87 18.62 -11.44 -17.57
C PRO A 87 19.55 -10.57 -16.70
N ASP A 88 20.65 -10.12 -17.28
CA ASP A 88 21.55 -9.18 -16.62
C ASP A 88 20.91 -7.77 -16.54
N GLY A 89 21.20 -7.04 -15.47
CA GLY A 89 20.62 -5.72 -15.22
C GLY A 89 19.22 -5.75 -14.60
N GLU A 90 18.39 -4.75 -14.95
CA GLU A 90 17.07 -4.52 -14.33
C GLU A 90 15.93 -5.08 -15.19
N PHE A 91 15.11 -5.95 -14.61
CA PHE A 91 13.92 -6.50 -15.26
C PHE A 91 12.75 -6.73 -14.29
N GLU A 92 11.53 -6.83 -14.82
CA GLU A 92 10.34 -7.19 -14.04
C GLU A 92 10.22 -8.72 -13.99
N LEU A 93 10.46 -9.33 -12.83
CA LEU A 93 10.41 -10.78 -12.64
C LEU A 93 8.97 -11.29 -12.65
N MET A 94 8.08 -10.60 -11.94
CA MET A 94 6.66 -10.95 -11.87
C MET A 94 5.78 -9.75 -11.54
N ARG A 95 4.53 -9.84 -11.96
CA ARG A 95 3.42 -8.99 -11.58
C ARG A 95 2.37 -9.83 -10.88
N TYR A 96 1.70 -9.26 -9.90
CA TYR A 96 0.67 -9.97 -9.16
C TYR A 96 -0.43 -9.04 -8.68
N ARG A 97 -1.58 -9.63 -8.40
CA ARG A 97 -2.72 -8.95 -7.79
C ARG A 97 -3.19 -9.71 -6.55
N THR A 98 -3.63 -8.97 -5.54
CA THR A 98 -4.34 -9.54 -4.38
C THR A 98 -5.50 -8.63 -3.97
N THR A 99 -6.56 -9.24 -3.48
CA THR A 99 -7.78 -8.60 -2.97
C THR A 99 -8.08 -9.00 -1.52
N LYS A 100 -7.35 -9.98 -0.97
CA LYS A 100 -7.61 -10.58 0.34
C LYS A 100 -6.53 -10.20 1.35
N ASP A 101 -6.92 -10.12 2.62
CA ASP A 101 -6.02 -9.89 3.76
C ASP A 101 -5.07 -8.68 3.62
N ILE A 102 -5.53 -7.64 2.91
CA ILE A 102 -4.74 -6.44 2.64
C ILE A 102 -4.60 -5.61 3.91
N GLN A 103 -3.37 -5.25 4.24
CA GLN A 103 -3.04 -4.35 5.34
C GLN A 103 -3.28 -2.90 4.93
N LEU A 104 -4.28 -2.26 5.53
CA LEU A 104 -4.60 -0.86 5.33
C LEU A 104 -3.64 0.03 6.14
N PRO A 105 -2.70 0.76 5.51
CA PRO A 105 -1.68 1.49 6.26
C PRO A 105 -2.24 2.69 7.02
N PHE A 106 -3.35 3.27 6.56
CA PHE A 106 -3.96 4.44 7.16
C PHE A 106 -5.47 4.32 7.26
N ARG A 107 -6.03 4.68 8.41
CA ARG A 107 -7.47 4.90 8.57
C ARG A 107 -7.75 6.39 8.60
N VAL A 108 -8.59 6.85 7.68
CA VAL A 108 -9.09 8.24 7.65
C VAL A 108 -10.45 8.26 8.32
N ILE A 109 -10.65 9.19 9.26
CA ILE A 109 -11.89 9.37 10.00
C ILE A 109 -12.33 10.82 9.81
N PRO A 110 -13.23 11.07 8.85
CA PRO A 110 -13.83 12.38 8.67
C PRO A 110 -14.95 12.62 9.69
N LEU A 111 -14.99 13.83 10.23
CA LEU A 111 -16.10 14.38 10.99
C LEU A 111 -16.47 15.71 10.36
N VAL A 112 -17.70 15.82 9.90
CA VAL A 112 -18.20 17.00 9.19
C VAL A 112 -19.45 17.49 9.89
N ARG A 113 -19.46 18.77 10.27
CA ARG A 113 -20.57 19.44 10.93
C ARG A 113 -20.94 20.70 10.17
N GLU A 114 -22.19 20.82 9.77
CA GLU A 114 -22.73 22.05 9.18
C GLU A 114 -23.25 22.95 10.32
N VAL A 115 -22.85 24.22 10.31
CA VAL A 115 -23.26 25.22 11.30
C VAL A 115 -24.08 26.28 10.57
N GLY A 116 -25.41 26.12 10.62
CA GLY A 116 -26.33 26.95 9.84
C GLY A 116 -26.15 26.75 8.33
N ARG A 117 -26.19 27.84 7.55
CA ARG A 117 -26.04 27.82 6.09
C ARG A 117 -24.73 28.43 5.58
N THR A 118 -23.97 29.06 6.47
CA THR A 118 -22.82 29.91 6.12
C THR A 118 -21.49 29.35 6.61
N LYS A 119 -21.51 28.29 7.42
CA LYS A 119 -20.29 27.72 7.99
C LYS A 119 -20.33 26.20 8.02
N MET A 120 -19.17 25.61 7.79
CA MET A 120 -18.95 24.17 7.83
C MET A 120 -17.65 23.88 8.57
N GLU A 121 -17.74 23.02 9.57
CA GLU A 121 -16.59 22.55 10.34
C GLU A 121 -16.22 21.14 9.88
N VAL A 122 -14.95 20.96 9.57
CA VAL A 122 -14.40 19.69 9.10
C VAL A 122 -13.23 19.31 9.99
N LYS A 123 -13.31 18.15 10.62
CA LYS A 123 -12.20 17.53 11.35
C LYS A 123 -11.85 16.20 10.70
N VAL A 124 -10.59 16.02 10.33
CA VAL A 124 -10.12 14.77 9.74
C VAL A 124 -9.01 14.21 10.61
N VAL A 125 -9.21 12.98 11.09
CA VAL A 125 -8.21 12.23 11.86
C VAL A 125 -7.63 11.14 10.96
N VAL A 126 -6.31 11.09 10.86
CA VAL A 126 -5.57 10.04 10.16
C VAL A 126 -4.83 9.21 11.20
N LYS A 127 -5.10 7.91 11.22
CA LYS A 127 -4.46 6.93 12.09
C LYS A 127 -3.56 6.01 11.25
N SER A 128 -2.28 5.89 11.59
CA SER A 128 -1.38 4.91 10.96
C SER A 128 -1.52 3.54 11.62
N ASN A 129 -1.72 2.50 10.82
CA ASN A 129 -1.98 1.13 11.28
C ASN A 129 -0.92 0.14 10.75
N PHE A 130 0.32 0.31 11.22
CA PHE A 130 1.45 -0.55 10.88
C PHE A 130 2.49 -0.46 12.00
N LYS A 131 3.53 -1.30 11.93
CA LYS A 131 4.57 -1.40 12.98
C LYS A 131 5.14 -0.02 13.37
N PRO A 132 5.24 0.31 14.67
CA PRO A 132 5.70 1.63 15.13
C PRO A 132 7.07 2.08 14.61
N VAL A 133 7.99 1.13 14.39
CA VAL A 133 9.35 1.39 13.90
C VAL A 133 9.39 1.84 12.44
N LEU A 134 8.35 1.55 11.65
CA LEU A 134 8.29 1.92 10.24
C LEU A 134 7.80 3.37 10.11
N LEU A 135 8.35 4.08 9.12
CA LEU A 135 7.98 5.45 8.80
C LEU A 135 7.35 5.50 7.41
N ALA A 136 6.08 5.89 7.34
CA ALA A 136 5.47 6.32 6.09
C ALA A 136 6.03 7.68 5.68
N GLN A 137 6.06 7.94 4.37
CA GLN A 137 6.59 9.17 3.79
C GLN A 137 5.65 9.71 2.70
N LYS A 138 5.90 10.96 2.29
CA LYS A 138 5.15 11.63 1.20
C LYS A 138 3.64 11.57 1.41
N ILE A 139 3.21 11.81 2.66
CA ILE A 139 1.81 11.74 3.02
C ILE A 139 1.12 13.02 2.56
N GLU A 140 0.04 12.88 1.80
CA GLU A 140 -0.79 13.97 1.34
C GLU A 140 -2.26 13.56 1.49
N VAL A 141 -3.02 14.32 2.25
CA VAL A 141 -4.46 14.14 2.43
C VAL A 141 -5.16 15.29 1.71
N ARG A 142 -6.10 14.96 0.82
CA ARG A 142 -6.89 15.91 0.07
C ARG A 142 -8.33 15.86 0.57
N ILE A 143 -8.79 16.97 1.11
CA ILE A 143 -10.14 17.12 1.66
C ILE A 143 -10.90 18.07 0.71
N PRO A 144 -11.90 17.59 -0.03
CA PRO A 144 -12.67 18.44 -0.93
C PRO A 144 -13.48 19.46 -0.13
N THR A 145 -13.69 20.64 -0.72
CA THR A 145 -14.52 21.72 -0.19
C THR A 145 -15.68 22.00 -1.15
N PRO A 146 -16.80 22.60 -0.68
CA PRO A 146 -17.86 23.07 -1.56
C PRO A 146 -17.38 24.11 -2.59
N LEU A 147 -18.13 24.24 -3.69
CA LEU A 147 -17.84 25.26 -4.72
C LEU A 147 -18.14 26.68 -4.24
N ASN A 148 -19.07 26.83 -3.29
CA ASN A 148 -19.44 28.11 -2.69
C ASN A 148 -18.57 28.48 -1.48
N THR A 149 -17.36 27.95 -1.37
CA THR A 149 -16.42 28.30 -0.30
C THR A 149 -15.93 29.74 -0.47
N ALA A 150 -16.14 30.58 0.55
CA ALA A 150 -15.66 31.95 0.64
C ALA A 150 -14.26 32.03 1.26
N GLY A 151 -14.02 31.22 2.29
CA GLY A 151 -12.80 31.25 3.09
C GLY A 151 -12.60 29.94 3.85
N VAL A 152 -11.34 29.67 4.23
CA VAL A 152 -10.98 28.47 4.98
C VAL A 152 -9.93 28.81 6.03
N GLN A 153 -10.24 28.56 7.30
CA GLN A 153 -9.30 28.60 8.41
C GLN A 153 -8.84 27.19 8.75
N LEU A 154 -7.53 26.98 8.90
CA LEU A 154 -6.93 25.64 9.08
C LEU A 154 -6.11 25.57 10.36
N ILE A 155 -6.31 24.50 11.12
CA ILE A 155 -5.53 24.17 12.32
C ILE A 155 -4.99 22.74 12.17
N CYS A 156 -3.67 22.59 12.10
CA CYS A 156 -3.01 21.28 12.12
C CYS A 156 -1.72 21.34 12.93
N MET A 157 -1.51 20.37 13.82
CA MET A 157 -0.29 20.28 14.65
C MET A 157 0.89 19.62 13.92
N LYS A 158 0.59 18.79 12.91
CA LYS A 158 1.60 18.05 12.14
C LYS A 158 1.46 18.34 10.66
N GLY A 159 2.59 18.55 9.99
CA GLY A 159 2.62 18.85 8.57
C GLY A 159 2.24 20.29 8.26
N LYS A 160 1.89 20.54 7.01
CA LYS A 160 1.43 21.85 6.51
C LYS A 160 0.15 21.63 5.71
N ALA A 161 -0.87 22.43 5.98
CA ALA A 161 -2.12 22.42 5.23
C ALA A 161 -2.32 23.74 4.51
N LYS A 162 -2.87 23.69 3.30
CA LYS A 162 -3.25 24.87 2.52
C LYS A 162 -4.57 24.61 1.82
N TYR A 163 -5.42 25.63 1.80
CA TYR A 163 -6.58 25.64 0.90
C TYR A 163 -6.13 26.03 -0.50
N LYS A 164 -6.60 25.28 -1.51
CA LYS A 164 -6.39 25.57 -2.92
C LYS A 164 -7.75 25.82 -3.59
N ALA A 165 -8.08 27.08 -3.82
CA ALA A 165 -9.36 27.49 -4.38
C ALA A 165 -9.60 26.94 -5.80
N SER A 166 -8.58 26.97 -6.67
CA SER A 166 -8.66 26.42 -8.04
C SER A 166 -9.01 24.93 -8.10
N GLU A 167 -8.76 24.22 -7.00
CA GLU A 167 -8.91 22.78 -6.87
C GLU A 167 -10.09 22.39 -5.95
N ASN A 168 -10.78 23.39 -5.36
CA ASN A 168 -11.82 23.24 -4.34
C ASN A 168 -11.45 22.18 -3.28
N ALA A 169 -10.23 22.29 -2.74
CA ALA A 169 -9.70 21.31 -1.81
C ALA A 169 -8.70 21.90 -0.82
N ILE A 170 -8.71 21.35 0.39
CA ILE A 170 -7.66 21.51 1.38
C ILE A 170 -6.64 20.39 1.13
N VAL A 171 -5.37 20.78 0.97
CA VAL A 171 -4.25 19.86 0.77
C VAL A 171 -3.38 19.87 2.03
N TRP A 172 -3.37 18.76 2.76
CA TRP A 172 -2.61 18.58 3.98
C TRP A 172 -1.45 17.62 3.76
N LYS A 173 -0.22 18.13 3.83
CA LYS A 173 1.01 17.36 3.57
C LYS A 173 1.82 17.13 4.84
N MET A 174 2.23 15.89 5.05
CA MET A 174 3.13 15.48 6.13
C MET A 174 4.35 14.77 5.55
N LYS A 175 5.55 15.20 5.96
CA LYS A 175 6.81 14.61 5.45
C LYS A 175 6.90 13.13 5.81
N ARG A 176 6.63 12.80 7.08
CA ARG A 176 6.72 11.43 7.63
C ARG A 176 5.74 11.22 8.78
N ILE A 177 5.26 9.98 8.94
CA ILE A 177 4.44 9.52 10.07
C ILE A 177 4.90 8.12 10.47
N ALA A 178 5.15 7.91 11.77
CA ALA A 178 5.45 6.59 12.32
C ALA A 178 4.20 5.72 12.45
N GLY A 179 4.36 4.40 12.53
CA GLY A 179 3.26 3.48 12.76
C GLY A 179 2.59 3.68 14.13
N MET A 180 1.31 3.31 14.24
CA MET A 180 0.52 3.44 15.48
C MET A 180 0.50 4.87 16.04
N LYS A 181 0.38 5.87 15.16
CA LYS A 181 0.25 7.29 15.51
C LYS A 181 -1.01 7.87 14.92
N GLU A 182 -1.50 8.92 15.56
CA GLU A 182 -2.63 9.71 15.09
C GLU A 182 -2.16 11.12 14.74
N SER A 183 -2.81 11.72 13.76
CA SER A 183 -2.62 13.11 13.36
C SER A 183 -3.98 13.64 12.92
N GLN A 184 -4.26 14.90 13.23
CA GLN A 184 -5.54 15.52 12.90
C GLN A 184 -5.35 16.90 12.28
N ILE A 185 -6.33 17.27 11.47
CA ILE A 185 -6.54 18.62 10.95
C ILE A 185 -7.98 19.03 11.24
N SER A 186 -8.15 20.27 11.67
CA SER A 186 -9.46 20.93 11.79
C SER A 186 -9.50 22.08 10.79
N ALA A 187 -10.64 22.25 10.15
CA ALA A 187 -10.91 23.31 9.20
C ALA A 187 -12.27 23.94 9.49
N GLU A 188 -12.31 25.26 9.44
CA GLU A 188 -13.54 26.05 9.45
C GLU A 188 -13.68 26.66 8.06
N ILE A 189 -14.77 26.34 7.39
CA ILE A 189 -15.04 26.69 6.00
C ILE A 189 -16.23 27.64 6.00
N ASP A 190 -15.99 28.87 5.56
CA ASP A 190 -17.04 29.85 5.33
C ASP A 190 -17.67 29.62 3.96
N LEU A 191 -18.99 29.66 3.91
CA LEU A 191 -19.80 29.36 2.73
C LEU A 191 -20.58 30.61 2.32
N LEU A 192 -20.55 30.92 1.02
CA LEU A 192 -21.45 31.88 0.42
C LEU A 192 -22.87 31.30 0.41
N PRO A 193 -23.90 32.11 0.70
CA PRO A 193 -25.28 31.71 0.53
C PRO A 193 -25.51 31.23 -0.90
N THR A 194 -26.11 30.04 -1.05
CA THR A 194 -26.52 29.52 -2.36
C THR A 194 -28.04 29.49 -2.44
N SER A 195 -28.56 29.84 -3.62
CA SER A 195 -29.99 29.73 -3.94
C SER A 195 -30.42 28.28 -4.20
N ASP A 196 -29.46 27.39 -4.42
CA ASP A 196 -29.69 25.98 -4.71
C ASP A 196 -30.06 25.20 -3.43
N LYS A 197 -31.23 24.54 -3.47
CA LYS A 197 -31.66 23.57 -2.43
C LYS A 197 -30.90 22.24 -2.51
N LYS A 198 -30.01 22.05 -3.48
CA LYS A 198 -29.27 20.79 -3.67
C LYS A 198 -28.22 20.65 -2.59
N LYS A 199 -28.39 19.66 -1.72
CA LYS A 199 -27.40 19.27 -0.72
C LYS A 199 -26.09 18.90 -1.43
N TRP A 200 -24.98 19.45 -0.95
CA TRP A 200 -23.66 19.18 -1.52
C TRP A 200 -23.34 17.68 -1.46
N ASN A 201 -23.13 17.06 -2.62
CA ASN A 201 -22.69 15.67 -2.70
C ASN A 201 -21.19 15.63 -2.42
N ARG A 202 -20.83 15.33 -1.18
CA ARG A 202 -19.46 15.41 -0.66
C ARG A 202 -18.57 14.42 -1.40
N PRO A 203 -17.58 14.89 -2.18
CA PRO A 203 -16.62 13.99 -2.79
C PRO A 203 -15.80 13.28 -1.69
N PRO A 204 -15.23 12.09 -1.98
CA PRO A 204 -14.41 11.39 -1.00
C PRO A 204 -13.14 12.17 -0.65
N ILE A 205 -12.66 11.97 0.57
CA ILE A 205 -11.31 12.39 0.99
C ILE A 205 -10.33 11.39 0.39
N SER A 206 -9.33 11.88 -0.36
CA SER A 206 -8.30 11.04 -0.95
C SER A 206 -6.98 11.17 -0.21
N MET A 207 -6.19 10.09 -0.20
CA MET A 207 -4.89 10.07 0.48
C MET A 207 -3.80 9.48 -0.41
N ASN A 208 -2.66 10.18 -0.48
CA ASN A 208 -1.44 9.68 -1.09
C ASN A 208 -0.37 9.41 -0.03
N PHE A 209 0.36 8.31 -0.17
CA PHE A 209 1.44 7.94 0.75
C PHE A 209 2.41 6.92 0.14
N GLU A 210 3.59 6.82 0.73
CA GLU A 210 4.57 5.76 0.51
C GLU A 210 4.90 5.06 1.85
N VAL A 211 4.88 3.73 1.88
CA VAL A 211 5.20 2.91 3.06
C VAL A 211 6.30 1.89 2.76
N PRO A 212 7.21 1.59 3.72
CA PRO A 212 8.35 0.71 3.51
C PRO A 212 8.01 -0.78 3.71
N PHE A 213 6.80 -1.20 3.33
CA PHE A 213 6.34 -2.59 3.41
C PHE A 213 5.35 -2.87 2.28
N ALA A 214 5.07 -4.15 2.00
CA ALA A 214 4.06 -4.56 1.04
C ALA A 214 2.67 -4.60 1.70
N PRO A 215 1.69 -3.76 1.30
CA PRO A 215 0.34 -3.81 1.86
C PRO A 215 -0.38 -5.14 1.61
N SER A 216 0.04 -5.90 0.60
CA SER A 216 -0.43 -7.26 0.32
C SER A 216 0.01 -8.29 1.36
N GLY A 217 0.91 -7.93 2.28
CA GLY A 217 1.53 -8.90 3.19
C GLY A 217 2.59 -9.79 2.53
N LEU A 218 2.89 -9.60 1.25
CA LEU A 218 3.94 -10.34 0.55
C LEU A 218 5.30 -10.10 1.19
N LYS A 219 6.03 -11.18 1.43
CA LYS A 219 7.39 -11.21 1.94
C LYS A 219 8.23 -12.17 1.12
N VAL A 220 9.37 -11.68 0.66
CA VAL A 220 10.45 -12.50 0.12
C VAL A 220 11.00 -13.37 1.26
N ARG A 221 10.99 -14.69 1.05
CA ARG A 221 11.56 -15.66 1.98
C ARG A 221 12.99 -16.01 1.63
N TYR A 222 13.27 -16.20 0.35
CA TYR A 222 14.60 -16.52 -0.14
C TYR A 222 14.74 -16.14 -1.62
N LEU A 223 15.98 -15.89 -2.01
CA LEU A 223 16.46 -15.95 -3.38
C LEU A 223 17.68 -16.85 -3.33
N LYS A 224 17.60 -18.02 -3.97
CA LYS A 224 18.73 -18.95 -4.10
C LYS A 224 19.34 -18.79 -5.49
N VAL A 225 20.66 -18.82 -5.57
CA VAL A 225 21.43 -18.68 -6.81
C VAL A 225 22.33 -19.90 -6.94
N PHE A 226 22.27 -20.56 -8.09
CA PHE A 226 23.06 -21.75 -8.42
C PHE A 226 23.80 -21.51 -9.72
N GLU A 227 25.12 -21.38 -9.66
CA GLU A 227 25.98 -21.37 -10.84
C GLU A 227 26.83 -22.65 -10.82
N ALA A 228 26.70 -23.47 -11.87
CA ALA A 228 27.36 -24.78 -11.92
C ALA A 228 28.74 -24.70 -12.57
N LYS A 229 29.00 -23.67 -13.38
CA LYS A 229 30.21 -23.56 -14.20
C LYS A 229 31.29 -22.66 -13.58
N LEU A 230 30.91 -21.78 -12.67
CA LEU A 230 31.80 -20.83 -12.03
C LEU A 230 31.95 -21.17 -10.54
N ASN A 231 33.11 -20.87 -9.98
CA ASN A 231 33.46 -21.19 -8.59
C ASN A 231 32.86 -20.20 -7.57
N TYR A 232 31.58 -19.87 -7.71
CA TYR A 232 30.85 -19.13 -6.68
C TYR A 232 29.54 -19.81 -6.36
N SER A 233 29.11 -19.66 -5.11
CA SER A 233 27.96 -20.30 -4.52
C SER A 233 26.91 -19.28 -4.10
N ASP A 234 25.76 -19.77 -3.60
CA ASP A 234 24.71 -18.93 -3.05
C ASP A 234 25.17 -18.00 -1.92
N GLN A 235 26.22 -18.39 -1.19
CA GLN A 235 26.78 -17.65 -0.06
C GLN A 235 27.64 -16.48 -0.49
N ASP A 236 28.23 -16.56 -1.69
CA ASP A 236 29.07 -15.51 -2.26
C ASP A 236 28.24 -14.36 -2.85
N VAL A 237 26.92 -14.56 -2.99
CA VAL A 237 25.99 -13.58 -3.56
C VAL A 237 25.43 -12.66 -2.47
N ILE A 238 25.70 -11.37 -2.60
CA ILE A 238 25.07 -10.33 -1.76
C ILE A 238 23.65 -10.06 -2.27
N LYS A 239 22.67 -10.15 -1.36
CA LYS A 239 21.23 -10.04 -1.70
C LYS A 239 20.59 -8.87 -0.97
N TRP A 240 19.87 -8.05 -1.72
CA TRP A 240 19.13 -6.91 -1.19
C TRP A 240 17.64 -7.06 -1.50
N VAL A 241 16.79 -6.63 -0.56
CA VAL A 241 15.35 -6.54 -0.77
C VAL A 241 14.84 -5.21 -0.22
N ARG A 242 13.97 -4.56 -0.97
CA ARG A 242 13.27 -3.36 -0.52
C ARG A 242 11.80 -3.46 -0.90
N TYR A 243 10.94 -3.05 0.04
CA TYR A 243 9.51 -2.94 -0.16
C TYR A 243 9.12 -1.47 -0.30
N ILE A 244 8.29 -1.18 -1.30
CA ILE A 244 7.74 0.17 -1.53
C ILE A 244 6.25 0.01 -1.81
N GLY A 245 5.43 0.22 -0.79
CA GLY A 245 3.98 0.31 -0.92
C GLY A 245 3.60 1.74 -1.27
N ARG A 246 2.86 1.93 -2.36
CA ARG A 246 2.31 3.24 -2.75
C ARG A 246 0.78 3.19 -2.79
N SER A 247 0.15 4.28 -2.37
CA SER A 247 -1.26 4.51 -2.66
C SER A 247 -1.48 4.57 -4.19
N GLY A 248 -2.59 4.01 -4.64
CA GLY A 248 -3.22 4.38 -5.90
C GLY A 248 -4.48 5.16 -5.54
N LEU A 249 -5.66 4.65 -5.89
CA LEU A 249 -6.94 5.23 -5.49
C LEU A 249 -7.23 4.93 -4.01
N TYR A 250 -6.91 5.83 -3.09
CA TYR A 250 -7.18 5.64 -1.65
C TYR A 250 -8.19 6.66 -1.14
N GLU A 251 -9.46 6.28 -1.06
CA GLU A 251 -10.57 7.19 -0.84
C GLU A 251 -11.45 6.77 0.36
N THR A 252 -11.88 7.77 1.13
CA THR A 252 -12.81 7.61 2.25
C THR A 252 -13.99 8.55 2.06
N ARG A 253 -15.19 7.99 1.94
CA ARG A 253 -16.45 8.76 1.83
C ARG A 253 -16.98 9.13 3.21
N CYS A 254 -17.51 10.35 3.29
CA CYS A 254 -18.15 10.95 4.45
C CYS A 254 -19.65 11.20 4.23
#